data_AF-A0A1V5XH97-F1
#
_entry.id   AF-A0A1V5XH97-F1
#
_cell.length_a   1.000
_cell.length_b   1.000
_cell.length_c   1.000
_cell.angle_alpha   90.00
_cell.angle_beta   90.00
_cell.angle_gamma   90.00
#
_symmetry.space_group_name_H-M   'P 1'
#
loop_
_entity.id
_entity.type
_entity.pdbx_description
1 polymer ?
#
loop_
_entity_poly.entity_id
_entity_poly.type
_entity_poly.pdbx_seq_one_letter_code
_entity_poly.pdbx_strand_id
1 'polypeptide(L)' 'MTGFFFVIIALGIYDLWAMRKRNMKKEIIIYSVLSVMVAAIGFYYYQDPLSRSFAGLLLNLLGFKE' A
#
# COMPACT_ATOMS: atom_id res chain seq x y z
N MET A 1 -4.52 16.74 -6.31
CA MET A 1 -4.16 15.61 -5.42
C MET A 1 -5.26 14.56 -5.37
N THR A 2 -6.52 14.93 -5.10
CA THR A 2 -7.66 14.00 -5.00
C THR A 2 -7.92 13.18 -6.28
N GLY A 3 -7.81 13.79 -7.47
CA GLY A 3 -7.98 13.07 -8.74
C GLY A 3 -6.92 12.00 -9.02
N PHE A 4 -5.71 12.15 -8.49
CA PHE A 4 -4.64 11.17 -8.64
C PHE A 4 -4.96 9.87 -7.87
N PHE A 5 -5.54 9.98 -6.67
CA PHE A 5 -5.99 8.82 -5.91
C PHE A 5 -7.11 8.05 -6.62
N PHE A 6 -8.03 8.75 -7.29
CA PHE A 6 -9.06 8.08 -8.10
C PHE A 6 -8.46 7.25 -9.24
N VAL A 7 -7.43 7.76 -9.92
CA VAL A 7 -6.76 7.01 -10.98
C VAL A 7 -6.07 5.76 -10.43
N ILE A 8 -5.38 5.89 -9.29
CA ILE A 8 -4.72 4.74 -8.62
C ILE A 8 -5.74 3.67 -8.23
N ILE A 9 -6.87 4.07 -7.63
CA ILE A 9 -7.93 3.13 -7.22
C ILE A 9 -8.53 2.44 -8.44
N ALA A 10 -8.83 3.19 -9.51
CA ALA A 10 -9.38 2.63 -10.74
C ALA A 10 -8.42 1.63 -11.39
N LEU A 11 -7.11 1.94 -11.45
CA LEU A 11 -6.08 1.04 -11.95
C LEU A 11 -5.96 -0.22 -11.09
N GLY A 12 -5.99 -0.09 -9.76
CA GLY A 12 -5.94 -1.25 -8.85
C GLY A 12 -7.14 -2.19 -9.03
N ILE A 13 -8.34 -1.65 -9.22
CA ILE A 13 -9.54 -2.45 -9.52
C ILE A 13 -9.41 -3.14 -10.88
N TYR A 14 -8.90 -2.43 -11.90
CA TYR A 14 -8.69 -2.98 -13.23
C TYR A 14 -7.69 -4.13 -13.22
N ASP A 15 -6.57 -3.98 -12.50
CA ASP A 15 -5.55 -5.01 -12.34
C ASP A 15 -6.12 -6.28 -11.68
N LEU A 16 -6.88 -6.13 -10.59
CA LEU A 16 -7.52 -7.25 -9.90
C LEU A 16 -8.52 -7.96 -10.82
N TRP A 17 -9.30 -7.22 -11.60
CA TRP A 17 -10.23 -7.79 -12.57
C TRP A 17 -9.50 -8.58 -13.68
N ALA A 18 -8.40 -8.02 -14.21
CA ALA A 18 -7.58 -8.67 -15.22
C ALA A 18 -6.92 -9.96 -14.70
N MET A 19 -6.37 -9.95 -13.48
CA MET A 19 -5.79 -11.14 -12.84
C MET A 19 -6.84 -12.20 -12.54
N ARG A 20 -8.04 -11.79 -12.11
CA ARG A 20 -9.17 -12.71 -11.88
C ARG A 20 -9.59 -13.40 -13.17
N LYS A 21 -9.66 -12.68 -14.29
CA LYS A 21 -9.96 -13.24 -15.61
C LYS A 21 -8.93 -14.29 -16.05
N ARG A 22 -7.68 -14.18 -15.58
CA ARG A 22 -6.58 -15.10 -15.86
C ARG A 22 -6.43 -16.23 -14.83
N ASN A 23 -7.34 -16.34 -13.85
CA ASN A 23 -7.27 -17.32 -12.75
C ASN A 23 -5.97 -17.26 -11.90
N MET A 24 -5.34 -16.08 -11.83
CA MET A 24 -4.08 -15.85 -11.11
C MET A 24 -4.30 -15.66 -9.59
N LYS A 25 -4.83 -16.69 -8.93
CA LYS A 25 -5.30 -16.59 -7.52
C LYS A 25 -4.18 -16.24 -6.53
N LYS A 26 -2.96 -16.74 -6.73
CA LYS A 26 -1.83 -16.47 -5.83
C LYS A 26 -1.37 -15.03 -5.96
N GLU A 27 -1.30 -14.54 -7.19
CA GLU A 27 -0.87 -13.21 -7.55
C GLU A 27 -1.87 -12.16 -7.05
N ILE A 28 -3.17 -12.45 -7.11
CA ILE A 28 -4.21 -11.60 -6.51
C ILE A 28 -4.00 -11.42 -5.01
N ILE A 29 -3.65 -12.50 -4.28
CA ILE A 29 -3.41 -12.44 -2.84
C ILE A 29 -2.20 -11.55 -2.56
N ILE A 30 -1.07 -11.81 -3.22
CA ILE A 30 0.17 -11.03 -3.04
C ILE A 30 -0.06 -9.56 -3.39
N TYR A 31 -0.69 -9.30 -4.54
CA TYR A 31 -1.00 -7.94 -5.00
C TYR A 31 -1.91 -7.20 -4.03
N SER A 32 -2.95 -7.86 -3.51
CA SER A 32 -3.88 -7.25 -2.54
C SER A 32 -3.16 -6.91 -1.23
N VAL A 33 -2.31 -7.82 -0.72
CA VAL A 33 -1.52 -7.57 0.50
C VAL A 33 -0.59 -6.38 0.30
N LEU A 34 0.16 -6.34 -0.81
CA LEU A 34 1.05 -5.23 -1.13
C LEU A 34 0.29 -3.91 -1.29
N SER A 35 -0.86 -3.93 -1.97
CA SER A 35 -1.69 -2.74 -2.18
C SER A 35 -2.20 -2.16 -0.86
N VAL A 36 -2.62 -3.02 0.07
CA VAL A 36 -3.05 -2.62 1.42
C VAL A 36 -1.87 -2.03 2.21
N MET A 37 -0.69 -2.65 2.14
CA MET A 37 0.51 -2.10 2.80
C MET A 37 0.86 -0.71 2.26
N VAL A 38 0.85 -0.53 0.93
CA VAL A 38 1.12 0.76 0.30
C VAL A 38 0.06 1.79 0.67
N ALA A 39 -1.21 1.41 0.71
CA ALA A 39 -2.29 2.31 1.13
C ALA A 39 -2.12 2.75 2.59
N ALA A 40 -1.76 1.83 3.50
CA ALA A 40 -1.52 2.13 4.89
C ALA A 40 -0.32 3.07 5.09
N ILE A 41 0.80 2.81 4.40
CA ILE A 41 1.99 3.68 4.43
C ILE A 41 1.66 5.05 3.84
N GLY A 42 1.01 5.09 2.67
CA GLY A 42 0.61 6.32 2.02
C GLY A 42 -0.32 7.16 2.89
N PHE A 43 -1.27 6.53 3.58
CA PHE A 43 -2.16 7.20 4.52
C PHE A 43 -1.42 7.75 5.74
N TYR A 44 -0.48 6.98 6.31
CA TYR A 44 0.35 7.42 7.43
C TYR A 44 1.14 8.70 7.10
N TYR A 45 1.81 8.72 5.95
CA TYR A 45 2.56 9.91 5.50
C TYR A 45 1.68 11.07 5.02
N TYR A 46 0.45 10.78 4.56
CA TYR A 46 -0.48 11.83 4.16
C TYR A 46 -1.00 12.65 5.35
N GLN A 47 -1.19 12.01 6.51
CA GLN A 47 -1.66 12.69 7.72
C GLN A 47 -0.59 13.59 8.33
N ASP A 48 0.65 13.13 8.39
CA ASP A 48 1.78 13.89 8.88
C ASP A 48 3.00 13.63 7.99
N PRO A 49 3.30 14.53 7.03
CA PRO A 49 4.42 14.34 6.12
C PRO A 49 5.79 14.49 6.80
N LEU A 50 5.84 14.99 8.05
CA LEU A 50 7.04 15.08 8.86
C LEU A 50 7.12 13.97 9.92
N SER A 51 6.18 13.03 9.89
CA SER A 51 6.17 11.89 10.80
C SER A 51 7.46 11.07 10.68
N ARG A 52 7.84 10.43 11.80
CA ARG A 52 9.00 9.53 11.83
C ARG A 52 8.88 8.49 10.72
N SER A 53 10.01 8.19 10.08
CA SER A 53 10.05 7.24 8.98
C SER A 53 9.40 5.92 9.41
N PHE A 54 8.60 5.32 8.54
CA PHE A 54 7.97 4.04 8.84
C PHE A 54 9.01 2.95 9.15
N ALA A 55 10.18 3.04 8.51
CA ALA A 55 11.35 2.22 8.83
C ALA A 55 11.85 2.46 10.27
N GLY A 56 11.95 3.73 10.70
CA GLY A 56 12.29 4.09 12.08
C GLY A 56 11.26 3.58 13.09
N LEU A 57 9.96 3.63 12.76
CA LEU A 57 8.92 3.01 13.58
C LEU A 57 9.08 1.48 13.69
N LEU A 58 9.34 0.80 12.57
CA LEU A 58 9.59 -0.64 12.54
C LEU A 58 10.83 -1.03 13.35
N LEU A 59 11.92 -0.29 13.18
CA LEU A 59 13.16 -0.50 13.93
C LEU A 59 12.93 -0.31 15.43
N ASN A 60 12.20 0.74 15.82
CA ASN A 60 11.85 1.00 17.21
C ASN A 60 10.97 -0.12 17.79
N LEU A 61 10.02 -0.65 17.01
CA LEU A 61 9.19 -1.81 17.39
C LEU A 61 10.04 -3.08 17.58
N LEU A 62 11.09 -3.24 16.78
CA LEU A 62 12.06 -4.35 16.87
C LEU A 62 13.11 -4.13 17.96
N GLY A 63 13.02 -3.03 18.74
CA GLY A 63 13.93 -2.72 19.84
C GLY A 63 15.20 -1.97 19.44
N PHE A 64 15.35 -1.63 18.16
CA PHE A 64 16.41 -0.74 17.68
C PHE A 64 15.97 0.71 17.88
N LYS A 65 16.46 1.34 18.95
CA LYS A 65 16.28 2.78 19.18
C LYS A 65 17.21 3.57 18.27
N GLU A 66 16.63 4.41 17.41
CA GLU A 66 17.29 5.62 16.87
C GLU A 66 17.49 6.67 17.97
#